data_AF-A0A9D7VLJ7-F1
#
_entry.id   AF-A0A9D7VLJ7-F1
#
_cell.length_a   1.000
_cell.length_b   1.000
_cell.length_c   1.000
_cell.angle_alpha   90.00
_cell.angle_beta   90.00
_cell.angle_gamma   90.00
#
_symmetry.space_group_name_H-M   'P 1'
#
loop_
_entity.id
_entity.type
_entity.pdbx_description
1 polymer ?
#
loop_
_entity_poly.entity_id
_entity_poly.type
_entity_poly.pdbx_seq_one_letter_code
_entity_poly.pdbx_strand_id
1 'polypeptide(L)' 'MSLAHRSFVAFSINVNRYIFEGDLDGALRLIGDYMKKNKLTASIETVVAIPLDDRTGGSPPSVQ' A
#
# COMPACT_ATOMS: atom_id res chain seq x y z
N MET A 1 11.58 -9.29 22.19
CA MET A 1 11.15 -8.97 20.81
C MET A 1 11.49 -10.16 19.92
N SER A 2 10.52 -10.80 19.26
CA SER A 2 10.79 -12.04 18.49
C SER A 2 11.47 -11.75 17.15
N LEU A 3 12.15 -12.75 16.59
CA LEU A 3 12.80 -12.66 15.27
C LEU A 3 11.77 -12.32 14.16
N ALA A 4 10.58 -12.92 14.23
CA ALA A 4 9.48 -12.65 13.29
C ALA A 4 9.04 -11.18 13.35
N HIS A 5 8.96 -10.61 14.55
CA HIS A 5 8.60 -9.20 14.74
C HIS A 5 9.65 -8.24 14.15
N ARG A 6 10.95 -8.55 14.31
CA ARG A 6 12.02 -7.77 13.67
C ARG A 6 11.96 -7.85 12.14
N SER A 7 11.66 -9.03 11.59
CA SER A 7 11.52 -9.21 10.14
C SER A 7 10.34 -8.42 9.57
N PHE A 8 9.23 -8.32 10.31
CA PHE A 8 8.06 -7.55 9.89
C PHE A 8 8.34 -6.03 9.91
N VAL A 9 9.01 -5.52 10.94
CA VAL A 9 9.38 -4.10 11.02
C VAL A 9 10.35 -3.70 9.91
N ALA A 10 11.35 -4.53 9.62
CA ALA A 10 12.26 -4.26 8.50
C ALA A 10 11.54 -4.29 7.15
N PHE A 11 10.59 -5.22 6.97
CA PHE A 11 9.73 -5.28 5.80
C PHE A 11 8.91 -3.98 5.64
N SER A 12 8.21 -3.53 6.68
CA SER A 12 7.35 -2.34 6.60
C SER A 12 8.12 -1.05 6.33
N ILE A 13 9.32 -0.89 6.90
CA ILE A 13 10.20 0.25 6.61
C ILE A 13 10.55 0.32 5.12
N ASN A 14 10.91 -0.81 4.50
CA ASN A 14 11.28 -0.84 3.09
C ASN A 14 10.08 -0.56 2.17
N VAL A 15 8.89 -1.12 2.48
CA VAL A 15 7.66 -0.78 1.73
C VAL A 15 7.39 0.72 1.77
N ASN A 16 7.46 1.33 2.96
CA ASN A 16 7.22 2.77 3.10
C ASN A 16 8.23 3.59 2.31
N ARG A 17 9.52 3.22 2.33
CA ARG A 17 10.55 3.89 1.52
C ARG A 17 10.18 3.91 0.03
N TYR A 18 9.86 2.74 -0.54
CA TYR A 18 9.45 2.64 -1.94
C TYR A 18 8.24 3.53 -2.27
N ILE A 19 7.22 3.57 -1.38
CA ILE A 19 6.05 4.44 -1.54
C ILE A 19 6.44 5.92 -1.53
N PHE A 20 7.30 6.35 -0.58
CA PHE A 20 7.73 7.75 -0.49
C PHE A 20 8.65 8.18 -1.63
N GLU A 21 9.39 7.25 -2.21
CA GLU A 21 10.21 7.47 -3.41
C GLU A 21 9.38 7.45 -4.71
N GLY A 22 8.10 7.10 -4.64
CA GLY A 22 7.20 7.00 -5.79
C GLY A 22 7.32 5.70 -6.59
N ASP A 23 8.12 4.75 -6.11
CA ASP A 23 8.31 3.43 -6.74
C ASP A 23 7.28 2.44 -6.19
N LEU A 24 6.04 2.57 -6.66
CA LEU A 24 4.94 1.67 -6.30
C LEU A 24 5.18 0.23 -6.76
N ASP A 25 5.85 0.03 -7.90
CA ASP A 25 6.15 -1.31 -8.43
C ASP A 25 7.12 -2.06 -7.51
N GLY A 26 8.15 -1.36 -7.02
CA GLY A 26 9.08 -1.87 -6.02
C GLY A 26 8.38 -2.24 -4.71
N ALA A 27 7.45 -1.38 -4.25
CA ALA A 27 6.65 -1.66 -3.05
C ALA A 27 5.77 -2.92 -3.21
N LEU A 28 5.03 -3.03 -4.32
CA LEU A 28 4.15 -4.17 -4.60
C LEU A 28 4.94 -5.47 -4.74
N ARG A 29 6.10 -5.43 -5.40
CA ARG A 29 6.98 -6.60 -5.49
C ARG A 29 7.46 -7.06 -4.12
N LEU A 30 7.88 -6.14 -3.25
CA LEU A 30 8.35 -6.46 -1.90
C LEU A 30 7.23 -7.10 -1.06
N ILE A 31 6.00 -6.57 -1.18
CA ILE A 31 4.81 -7.14 -0.55
C ILE A 31 4.56 -8.56 -1.07
N GLY A 32 4.57 -8.77 -2.39
CA GLY A 32 4.37 -10.08 -3.00
C GLY A 32 5.40 -11.13 -2.55
N ASP A 33 6.68 -10.75 -2.51
CA ASP A 33 7.77 -11.62 -2.05
C ASP A 33 7.62 -11.99 -0.57
N TYR A 34 7.26 -11.00 0.28
CA TYR A 34 7.00 -11.23 1.69
C TYR A 34 5.82 -12.18 1.91
N MET A 35 4.74 -11.99 1.16
CA MET A 35 3.56 -12.84 1.23
C MET A 35 3.87 -14.29 0.81
N LYS A 36 4.58 -14.47 -0.32
CA LYS A 36 4.99 -15.80 -0.82
C LYS A 36 5.88 -16.53 0.19
N LYS A 37 6.86 -15.84 0.79
CA LYS A 37 7.76 -16.41 1.81
C LYS A 37 7.01 -16.89 3.05
N ASN A 38 5.97 -16.17 3.46
CA ASN A 38 5.21 -16.45 4.67
C ASN A 38 3.90 -17.22 4.42
N LYS A 39 3.66 -17.68 3.18
CA LYS A 39 2.44 -18.37 2.76
C LYS A 39 1.16 -17.57 3.07
N LEU A 40 1.24 -16.26 2.94
CA LEU A 40 0.10 -15.35 3.11
C LEU A 40 -0.64 -15.21 1.80
N THR A 41 -1.97 -15.18 1.85
CA THR A 41 -2.84 -14.92 0.71
C THR A 41 -3.47 -13.54 0.87
N ALA A 42 -3.48 -12.74 -0.19
CA ALA A 42 -4.24 -11.49 -0.18
C ALA A 42 -5.72 -11.85 -0.26
N SER A 43 -6.54 -11.32 0.65
CA SER A 43 -7.99 -11.35 0.43
C SER A 43 -8.34 -10.27 -0.59
N ILE A 44 -9.02 -10.64 -1.67
CA ILE A 44 -9.52 -9.70 -2.69
C ILE A 44 -10.49 -8.68 -2.06
N GLU A 45 -11.17 -9.06 -0.96
CA GLU A 45 -12.09 -8.17 -0.24
C GLU A 45 -11.39 -6.93 0.37
N THR A 46 -10.08 -6.99 0.62
CA THR A 46 -9.30 -5.86 1.15
C THR A 46 -8.89 -4.85 0.05
N VAL A 47 -9.00 -5.21 -1.23
CA VAL A 47 -8.57 -4.36 -2.36
C VAL A 47 -9.65 -3.33 -2.76
N VAL A 48 -10.88 -3.44 -2.23
CA VAL A 48 -12.04 -2.61 -2.62
C VAL A 48 -12.33 -1.46 -1.64
N ALA A 49 -11.33 -1.00 -0.89
CA ALA A 49 -11.51 0.07 0.11
C ALA A 49 -10.52 1.24 0.00
N ILE A 50 -9.87 1.44 -1.16
CA ILE A 50 -9.26 2.73 -1.46
C ILE A 50 -10.37 3.56 -2.11
N PRO A 51 -11.00 4.51 -1.39
CA PRO A 51 -11.85 5.48 -2.05
C PRO A 51 -10.99 6.21 -3.07
N LEU A 52 -11.28 6.00 -4.34
CA LEU A 52 -10.86 6.90 -5.41
C LEU A 52 -11.61 8.21 -5.11
N ASP A 53 -10.97 9.11 -4.37
CA ASP A 53 -11.54 10.44 -4.10
C ASP A 53 -11.60 11.17 -5.44
N ASP A 54 -12.71 11.02 -6.17
CA ASP A 54 -12.99 11.59 -7.50
C ASP A 54 -13.26 13.11 -7.41
N ARG A 55 -12.60 13.79 -6.46
CA ARG A 55 -12.80 15.21 -6.11
C ARG A 55 -12.20 16.19 -7.13
N THR A 56 -12.00 15.76 -8.38
CA THR A 56 -11.77 16.66 -9.51
C THR A 56 -13.03 17.07 -10.27
N GLY A 57 -14.23 16.65 -9.84
CA GLY A 57 -15.51 17.01 -10.47
C GLY A 57 -16.24 18.23 -9.90
N GLY A 58 -15.62 19.02 -9.02
CA GLY A 58 -16.26 20.22 -8.45
C GLY A 58 -16.19 21.41 -9.40
N SER A 59 -17.21 21.59 -10.25
CA SER A 59 -17.43 22.88 -10.91
C SER A 59 -17.51 23.97 -9.83
N PRO A 60 -16.75 25.08 -9.93
CA PRO A 60 -16.88 26.18 -8.99
C PRO A 60 -18.30 26.75 -9.06
N PRO A 61 -18.88 27.21 -7.95
CA PRO A 61 -20.20 27.81 -7.97
C PRO A 61 -20.16 29.07 -8.84
N SER A 62 -20.99 29.11 -9.88
CA SER A 62 -21.27 30.35 -10.60
C SER A 62 -21.90 31.32 -9.61
N VAL A 63 -21.15 32.37 -9.27
CA VAL A 63 -21.66 33.50 -8.51
C VAL A 63 -22.60 34.25 -9.44
N GLN A 64 -23.90 34.22 -9.13
CA GLN A 64 -24.89 35.13 -9.69
C GLN A 64 -25.74 35.69 -8.55
#